data_AF-A0A6G3SDQ4-F1
#
_entry.id   AF-A0A6G3SDQ4-F1
#
_cell.length_a   1.000
_cell.length_b   1.000
_cell.length_c   1.000
_cell.angle_alpha   90.00
_cell.angle_beta   90.00
_cell.angle_gamma   90.00
#
_symmetry.space_group_name_H-M   'P 1'
#
loop_
_entity.id
_entity.type
_entity.pdbx_description
1 polymer ?
#
loop_
_entity_poly.entity_id
_entity_poly.type
_entity_poly.pdbx_seq_one_letter_code
_entity_poly.pdbx_strand_id
1 'polypeptide(L)'
;GAGYAACAVFTVVGVAPYVLRHRDLRLAPDARPPWSWRGFARGFWLSPRRYPDLGWAWLTRFLINLGNSLVLLYLFYYLRDRLHYADPDAGVLILTAVNGVTLLATVVVGGAWSDRVGRRKPFVLWSGVLMAVATAVLSGWQTWPGAVVAAAVLGVGFGVFTSVDFALMTDVLPTALDRGKDLGVINIANSLPQVAAPALAAPLVNQLGGYRVLYLVAAGVGLAGAILVRRIRGVA
;
A
#
# COMPACT_ATOMS: atom_id res chain seq x y z
N GLY A 1 -8.56 -0.24 25.76
CA GLY A 1 -9.97 -0.68 25.85
C GLY A 1 -10.86 0.07 24.86
N ALA A 2 -11.11 1.36 25.10
CA ALA A 2 -12.08 2.15 24.32
C ALA A 2 -11.78 2.26 22.81
N GLY A 3 -10.51 2.37 22.40
CA GLY A 3 -10.14 2.42 20.97
C GLY A 3 -10.48 1.15 20.19
N TYR A 4 -10.28 -0.03 20.78
CA TYR A 4 -10.66 -1.30 20.15
C TYR A 4 -12.18 -1.47 20.05
N ALA A 5 -12.93 -1.00 21.06
CA ALA A 5 -14.39 -1.01 21.02
C ALA A 5 -14.92 -0.06 19.94
N ALA A 6 -14.34 1.14 19.81
CA ALA A 6 -14.68 2.09 18.75
C ALA A 6 -14.42 1.52 17.35
N CYS A 7 -13.26 0.89 17.13
CA CYS A 7 -12.95 0.19 15.88
C CYS A 7 -13.95 -0.94 15.59
N ALA A 8 -14.30 -1.75 16.59
CA ALA A 8 -15.24 -2.85 16.44
C ALA A 8 -16.64 -2.35 16.02
N VAL A 9 -17.14 -1.29 16.66
CA VAL A 9 -18.43 -0.67 16.30
C VAL A 9 -18.40 -0.14 14.87
N PHE A 10 -17.32 0.55 14.48
CA PHE A 10 -17.18 1.09 13.13
C PHE A 10 -17.19 -0.01 12.07
N THR A 11 -16.49 -1.13 12.32
CA THR A 11 -16.48 -2.29 11.41
C THR A 11 -17.86 -2.91 11.28
N VAL A 12 -18.57 -3.12 12.39
CA VAL A 12 -19.91 -3.73 12.36
C VAL A 12 -20.91 -2.84 11.62
N VAL A 13 -20.88 -1.53 11.88
CA VAL A 13 -21.76 -0.55 11.21
C VAL A 13 -21.44 -0.43 9.71
N GLY A 14 -20.17 -0.54 9.32
CA GLY A 14 -19.77 -0.51 7.90
C GLY A 14 -20.11 -1.78 7.12
N VAL A 15 -20.05 -2.95 7.77
CA VAL A 15 -20.28 -4.26 7.12
C VAL A 15 -21.75 -4.67 7.12
N ALA A 16 -22.52 -4.30 8.16
CA ALA A 16 -23.93 -4.67 8.28
C ALA A 16 -24.80 -4.26 7.05
N PRO A 17 -24.67 -3.06 6.46
CA PRO A 17 -25.43 -2.68 5.27
C PRO A 17 -25.11 -3.56 4.06
N TYR A 18 -23.85 -4.00 3.92
CA TYR A 18 -23.39 -4.83 2.80
C TYR A 18 -23.94 -6.25 2.91
N VAL A 19 -23.84 -6.87 4.09
CA VAL A 19 -24.34 -8.22 4.37
C VAL A 19 -25.87 -8.29 4.27
N LEU A 20 -26.57 -7.24 4.71
CA LEU A 20 -28.03 -7.21 4.68
C LEU A 20 -28.59 -6.92 3.27
N ARG A 21 -27.84 -6.26 2.38
CA ARG A 21 -28.31 -5.90 1.03
C ARG A 21 -27.83 -6.82 -0.09
N HIS A 22 -26.63 -7.40 0.01
CA HIS A 22 -26.12 -8.31 -1.02
C HIS A 22 -26.39 -9.77 -0.66
N ARG A 23 -27.41 -10.37 -1.30
CA ARG A 23 -27.57 -11.82 -1.35
C ARG A 23 -26.53 -12.41 -2.31
N ASP A 24 -25.59 -13.18 -1.77
CA ASP A 24 -24.60 -13.91 -2.58
C ASP A 24 -25.30 -14.81 -3.61
N LEU A 25 -24.82 -14.74 -4.86
CA LEU A 25 -25.21 -15.63 -5.94
C LEU A 25 -24.75 -17.05 -5.59
N ARG A 26 -25.69 -17.89 -5.13
CA ARG A 26 -25.43 -19.32 -4.90
C ARG A 26 -25.10 -19.97 -6.24
N LEU A 27 -23.85 -20.34 -6.44
CA LEU A 27 -23.44 -21.16 -7.59
C LEU A 27 -24.18 -22.49 -7.55
N ALA A 28 -24.83 -22.84 -8.67
CA ALA A 28 -25.52 -24.12 -8.83
C ALA A 28 -24.53 -25.29 -8.61
N PRO A 29 -24.97 -26.41 -8.00
CA PRO A 29 -24.12 -27.58 -7.74
C PRO A 29 -23.37 -28.09 -8.97
N ASP A 30 -23.95 -27.90 -10.16
CA ASP A 30 -23.47 -28.40 -11.45
C ASP A 30 -22.32 -27.58 -12.04
N ALA A 31 -22.08 -26.37 -11.50
CA ALA A 31 -20.98 -25.48 -11.91
C ALA A 31 -19.70 -25.68 -11.08
N ARG A 32 -19.63 -26.68 -10.20
CA ARG A 32 -18.46 -26.97 -9.36
C ARG A 32 -17.43 -27.77 -10.16
N PRO A 33 -16.27 -27.20 -10.54
CA PRO A 33 -15.22 -27.99 -11.19
C PRO A 33 -14.70 -29.07 -10.22
N PRO A 34 -14.29 -30.25 -10.73
CA PRO A 34 -13.76 -31.32 -9.89
C PRO A 34 -12.49 -30.86 -9.16
N TRP A 35 -12.48 -31.04 -7.84
CA TRP A 35 -11.39 -30.63 -6.96
C TRP A 35 -10.08 -31.33 -7.35
N SER A 36 -9.03 -30.56 -7.68
CA SER A 36 -7.71 -31.11 -7.96
C SER A 36 -6.62 -30.29 -7.25
N TRP A 37 -5.80 -30.96 -6.44
CA TRP A 37 -4.71 -30.30 -5.72
C TRP A 37 -3.66 -29.69 -6.67
N ARG A 38 -3.43 -30.35 -7.81
CA ARG A 38 -2.57 -29.84 -8.89
C ARG A 38 -3.20 -28.67 -9.65
N GLY A 39 -4.51 -28.66 -9.85
CA GLY A 39 -5.23 -27.54 -10.47
C GLY A 39 -5.39 -26.34 -9.53
N PHE A 40 -5.51 -26.58 -8.23
CA PHE A 40 -5.45 -25.56 -7.17
C PHE A 40 -4.06 -24.91 -7.09
N ALA A 41 -3.00 -25.71 -7.01
CA ALA A 41 -1.62 -25.20 -6.97
C ALA A 41 -1.19 -24.50 -8.27
N ARG A 42 -1.54 -25.06 -9.45
CA ARG A 42 -1.30 -24.38 -10.75
C ARG A 42 -2.23 -23.19 -10.95
N GLY A 43 -3.44 -23.22 -10.39
CA GLY A 43 -4.40 -22.13 -10.42
C GLY A 43 -3.92 -20.92 -9.64
N PHE A 44 -3.19 -21.12 -8.54
CA PHE A 44 -2.49 -20.08 -7.79
C PHE A 44 -1.31 -19.47 -8.55
N TRP A 45 -0.73 -20.22 -9.51
CA TRP A 45 0.41 -19.79 -10.32
C TRP A 45 -0.05 -18.95 -11.53
N LEU A 46 -0.44 -17.70 -11.28
CA LEU A 46 -0.61 -16.70 -12.33
C LEU A 46 0.75 -16.38 -12.94
N SER A 47 1.09 -17.04 -14.03
CA SER A 47 2.33 -16.81 -14.78
C SER A 47 2.47 -15.31 -15.16
N PRO A 48 3.46 -14.57 -14.62
CA PRO A 48 3.67 -13.15 -14.93
C PRO A 48 3.97 -12.88 -16.40
N ARG A 49 4.40 -13.92 -17.13
CA ARG A 49 4.66 -13.91 -18.57
C ARG A 49 3.40 -13.87 -19.43
N ARG A 50 2.24 -14.30 -18.91
CA ARG A 50 0.97 -14.34 -19.65
C ARG A 50 0.14 -13.06 -19.46
N TYR A 51 0.37 -12.32 -18.37
CA TYR A 51 -0.24 -11.03 -18.06
C TYR A 51 0.83 -10.03 -17.60
N PRO A 52 1.66 -9.50 -18.52
CA PRO A 52 2.75 -8.59 -18.17
C PRO A 52 2.26 -7.32 -17.46
N ASP A 53 1.08 -6.80 -17.82
CA ASP A 53 0.49 -5.62 -17.19
C ASP A 53 0.08 -5.85 -15.72
N LEU A 54 -0.47 -7.04 -15.41
CA LEU A 54 -0.76 -7.45 -14.03
C LEU A 54 0.54 -7.55 -13.21
N GLY A 55 1.60 -8.10 -13.80
CA GLY A 55 2.91 -8.20 -13.15
C GLY A 55 3.53 -6.82 -12.85
N TRP A 56 3.41 -5.87 -13.78
CA TRP A 56 3.88 -4.49 -13.56
C TRP A 56 3.04 -3.75 -12.51
N ALA A 57 1.71 -3.87 -12.56
CA ALA A 57 0.82 -3.28 -11.54
C ALA A 57 1.15 -3.85 -10.14
N TRP A 58 1.33 -5.16 -10.06
CA TRP A 58 1.72 -5.85 -8.84
C TRP A 58 3.08 -5.37 -8.32
N LEU A 59 4.09 -5.23 -9.20
CA LEU A 59 5.42 -4.77 -8.83
C LEU A 59 5.40 -3.31 -8.36
N THR A 60 4.66 -2.42 -9.01
CA THR A 60 4.49 -1.04 -8.56
C THR A 60 3.85 -0.98 -7.18
N ARG A 61 2.77 -1.75 -6.95
CA ARG A 61 2.11 -1.85 -5.63
C ARG A 61 3.06 -2.38 -4.58
N PHE A 62 3.82 -3.42 -4.90
CA PHE A 62 4.82 -4.01 -4.01
C PHE A 62 5.86 -2.97 -3.59
N LEU A 63 6.46 -2.24 -4.54
CA LEU A 63 7.50 -1.25 -4.24
C LEU A 63 6.95 -0.08 -3.41
N ILE A 64 5.78 0.44 -3.76
CA ILE A 64 5.16 1.56 -3.02
C ILE A 64 4.81 1.14 -1.58
N ASN A 65 4.22 -0.04 -1.40
CA ASN A 65 3.92 -0.58 -0.06
C ASN A 65 5.20 -0.90 0.72
N LEU A 66 6.24 -1.38 0.06
CA LEU A 66 7.53 -1.65 0.68
C LEU A 66 8.14 -0.36 1.21
N GLY A 67 8.18 0.70 0.40
CA GLY A 67 8.64 2.02 0.83
C GLY A 67 7.87 2.57 2.03
N ASN A 68 6.53 2.48 2.00
CA ASN A 68 5.68 2.90 3.11
C ASN A 68 5.94 2.09 4.39
N SER A 69 6.05 0.77 4.26
CA SER A 69 6.29 -0.14 5.39
C SER A 69 7.64 0.14 6.04
N LEU A 70 8.69 0.35 5.23
CA LEU A 70 10.03 0.73 5.74
C LEU A 70 9.96 1.99 6.60
N VAL A 71 9.19 3.00 6.18
CA VAL A 71 9.05 4.25 6.92
C VAL A 71 8.32 4.03 8.23
N LEU A 72 7.15 3.38 8.21
CA LEU A 72 6.31 3.18 9.39
C LEU A 72 6.97 2.28 10.44
N LEU A 73 7.55 1.15 10.03
CA LEU A 73 8.22 0.21 10.93
C LEU A 73 9.43 0.83 11.63
N TYR A 74 10.14 1.73 10.94
CA TYR A 74 11.35 2.36 11.48
C TYR A 74 11.11 3.77 12.05
N LEU A 75 9.87 4.25 12.04
CA LEU A 75 9.52 5.58 12.54
C LEU A 75 9.78 5.70 14.04
N PHE A 76 9.44 4.67 14.82
CA PHE A 76 9.72 4.59 16.26
C PHE A 76 11.22 4.74 16.53
N TYR A 77 12.00 3.91 15.85
CA TYR A 77 13.44 3.87 16.00
C TYR A 77 14.11 5.18 15.57
N TYR A 78 13.59 5.84 14.54
CA TYR A 78 14.03 7.17 14.13
C TYR A 78 13.74 8.25 15.19
N LEU A 79 12.54 8.25 15.77
CA LEU A 79 12.18 9.19 16.84
C LEU A 79 13.04 9.01 18.09
N ARG A 80 13.32 7.76 18.44
CA ARG A 80 14.15 7.39 19.59
C ARG A 80 15.63 7.70 19.34
N ASP A 81 16.22 7.16 18.28
CA ASP A 81 17.68 7.15 18.10
C ASP A 81 18.21 8.40 17.37
N ARG A 82 17.37 9.10 16.58
CA ARG A 82 17.79 10.31 15.85
C ARG A 82 17.24 11.59 16.46
N LEU A 83 15.94 11.65 16.74
CA LEU A 83 15.35 12.84 17.34
C LEU A 83 15.56 12.92 18.86
N HIS A 84 15.93 11.81 19.53
CA HIS A 84 16.00 11.72 20.99
C HIS A 84 14.73 12.23 21.65
N TYR A 85 13.58 11.94 21.03
CA TYR A 85 12.29 12.43 21.49
C TYR A 85 11.94 11.75 22.82
N ALA A 86 11.49 12.54 23.80
CA ALA A 86 11.31 12.07 25.18
C ALA A 86 10.32 10.90 25.29
N ASP A 87 9.24 10.93 24.49
CA ASP A 87 8.25 9.85 24.39
C ASP A 87 8.06 9.40 22.94
N PRO A 88 8.92 8.48 22.43
CA PRO A 88 8.84 8.01 21.05
C PRO A 88 7.50 7.34 20.73
N ASP A 89 6.88 6.65 21.69
CA ASP A 89 5.58 6.00 21.53
C ASP A 89 4.47 7.02 21.22
N ALA A 90 4.41 8.11 21.98
CA ALA A 90 3.47 9.20 21.74
C ALA A 90 3.77 9.90 20.40
N GLY A 91 5.05 10.07 20.07
CA GLY A 91 5.48 10.63 18.79
C GLY A 91 5.01 9.80 17.59
N VAL A 92 5.20 8.48 17.63
CA VAL A 92 4.70 7.55 16.60
C VAL A 92 3.19 7.63 16.49
N LEU A 93 2.48 7.67 17.62
CA LEU A 93 1.03 7.77 17.64
C LEU A 93 0.54 9.04 16.93
N ILE A 94 1.15 10.19 17.22
CA ILE A 94 0.83 11.47 16.58
C ILE A 94 1.14 11.41 15.08
N LEU A 95 2.33 10.96 14.69
CA LEU A 95 2.71 10.91 13.28
C LEU A 95 1.85 9.93 12.49
N THR A 96 1.49 8.79 13.09
CA THR A 96 0.59 7.81 12.47
C THR A 96 -0.83 8.36 12.37
N ALA A 97 -1.30 9.11 13.37
CA ALA A 97 -2.60 9.78 13.31
C ALA A 97 -2.63 10.85 12.21
N VAL A 98 -1.59 11.69 12.11
CA VAL A 98 -1.44 12.69 11.03
C VAL A 98 -1.44 12.01 9.67
N ASN A 99 -0.62 10.96 9.51
CA ASN A 99 -0.56 10.16 8.29
C ASN A 99 -1.92 9.55 7.93
N GLY A 100 -2.62 8.96 8.90
CA GLY A 100 -3.93 8.34 8.71
C GLY A 100 -5.00 9.35 8.33
N VAL A 101 -5.03 10.52 8.97
CA VAL A 101 -5.99 11.60 8.64
C VAL A 101 -5.73 12.14 7.24
N THR A 102 -4.48 12.44 6.88
CA THR A 102 -4.15 12.95 5.53
C THR A 102 -4.39 11.89 4.46
N LEU A 103 -4.08 10.62 4.75
CA LEU A 103 -4.42 9.48 3.89
C LEU A 103 -5.92 9.43 3.64
N LEU A 104 -6.75 9.39 4.68
CA LEU A 104 -8.20 9.30 4.53
C LEU A 104 -8.76 10.49 3.74
N ALA A 105 -8.33 11.70 4.06
CA ALA A 105 -8.74 12.90 3.33
C ALA A 105 -8.36 12.80 1.85
N THR A 106 -7.15 12.32 1.56
CA THR A 106 -6.65 12.22 0.20
C THR A 106 -7.24 11.05 -0.57
N VAL A 107 -7.62 9.95 0.08
CA VAL A 107 -8.33 8.86 -0.58
C VAL A 107 -9.70 9.33 -1.09
N VAL A 108 -10.43 10.09 -0.27
CA VAL A 108 -11.75 10.62 -0.66
C VAL A 108 -11.62 11.62 -1.81
N VAL A 109 -10.68 12.57 -1.70
CA VAL A 109 -10.48 13.60 -2.73
C VAL A 109 -9.86 13.01 -4.00
N GLY A 110 -8.84 12.15 -3.83
CA GLY A 110 -8.08 11.50 -4.89
C GLY A 110 -8.91 10.51 -5.69
N GLY A 111 -9.79 9.75 -5.04
CA GLY A 111 -10.75 8.86 -5.71
C GLY A 111 -11.70 9.65 -6.61
N ALA A 112 -12.37 10.67 -6.06
CA ALA A 112 -13.29 11.52 -6.82
C ALA A 112 -12.59 12.28 -7.97
N TRP A 113 -11.34 12.68 -7.79
CA TRP A 113 -10.57 13.37 -8.82
C TRP A 113 -10.04 12.41 -9.89
N SER A 114 -9.57 11.24 -9.50
CA SER A 114 -9.13 10.17 -10.41
C SER A 114 -10.27 9.70 -11.31
N ASP A 115 -11.45 9.49 -10.73
CA ASP A 115 -12.63 9.05 -11.48
C ASP A 115 -13.08 10.08 -12.51
N ARG A 116 -12.95 11.38 -12.22
CA ARG A 116 -13.23 12.45 -13.19
C ARG A 116 -12.20 12.55 -14.30
N VAL A 117 -10.92 12.38 -13.98
CA VAL A 117 -9.81 12.51 -14.94
C VAL A 117 -9.73 11.28 -15.86
N GLY A 118 -10.19 10.12 -15.39
CA GLY A 118 -10.26 8.89 -16.18
C GLY A 118 -8.90 8.27 -16.53
N ARG A 119 -7.79 8.86 -16.06
CA ARG A 119 -6.41 8.42 -16.33
C ARG A 119 -5.70 8.11 -15.02
N ARG A 120 -5.33 6.85 -14.83
CA ARG A 120 -4.87 6.32 -13.52
C ARG A 120 -3.36 6.42 -13.30
N LYS A 121 -2.60 6.34 -14.39
CA LYS A 121 -1.11 6.38 -14.36
C LYS A 121 -0.53 7.67 -13.76
N PRO A 122 -1.04 8.88 -14.08
CA PRO A 122 -0.48 10.11 -13.53
C PRO A 122 -0.59 10.18 -12.00
N PHE A 123 -1.69 9.70 -11.43
CA PHE A 123 -1.89 9.69 -9.98
C PHE A 123 -0.87 8.82 -9.26
N VAL A 124 -0.58 7.62 -9.80
CA VAL A 124 0.44 6.72 -9.22
C VAL A 124 1.86 7.29 -9.35
N LEU A 125 2.14 8.00 -10.45
CA LEU A 125 3.41 8.70 -10.60
C LEU A 125 3.56 9.81 -9.55
N TRP A 126 2.54 10.65 -9.39
CA TRP A 126 2.53 11.73 -8.40
C TRP A 126 2.63 11.20 -6.98
N SER A 127 1.91 10.12 -6.64
CA SER A 127 2.02 9.51 -5.31
C SER A 127 3.43 9.03 -5.00
N GLY A 128 4.08 8.36 -5.95
CA GLY A 128 5.45 7.88 -5.74
C GLY A 128 6.46 9.01 -5.60
N VAL A 129 6.28 10.12 -6.33
CA VAL A 129 7.09 11.34 -6.16
C VAL A 129 6.85 11.97 -4.79
N LEU A 130 5.60 12.15 -4.36
CA LEU A 130 5.28 12.69 -3.02
C LEU A 130 5.90 11.84 -1.91
N MET A 131 5.78 10.51 -2.01
CA MET A 131 6.35 9.60 -1.02
C MET A 131 7.88 9.68 -1.00
N ALA A 132 8.52 9.80 -2.16
CA ALA A 132 9.96 9.98 -2.24
C ALA A 132 10.44 11.31 -1.66
N VAL A 133 9.67 12.39 -1.86
CA VAL A 133 9.93 13.69 -1.22
C VAL A 133 9.77 13.58 0.29
N ALA A 134 8.72 12.93 0.78
CA ALA A 134 8.51 12.74 2.22
C ALA A 134 9.67 11.97 2.88
N THR A 135 10.13 10.89 2.26
CA THR A 135 11.26 10.11 2.77
C THR A 135 12.60 10.84 2.63
N ALA A 136 12.79 11.62 1.56
CA ALA A 136 13.96 12.49 1.45
C ALA A 136 13.99 13.57 2.54
N VAL A 137 12.83 14.16 2.88
CA VAL A 137 12.68 15.10 3.99
C VAL A 137 13.04 14.45 5.32
N LEU A 138 12.61 13.21 5.60
CA LEU A 138 13.02 12.47 6.81
C LEU A 138 14.53 12.20 6.86
N SER A 139 15.18 12.04 5.70
CA SER A 139 16.62 11.81 5.62
C SER A 139 17.43 13.07 5.91
N GLY A 140 17.04 14.20 5.33
CA GLY A 140 17.77 15.48 5.44
C GLY A 140 17.35 16.34 6.64
N TRP A 141 16.05 16.45 6.91
CA TRP A 141 15.48 17.35 7.91
C TRP A 141 15.06 16.59 9.17
N GLN A 142 16.06 16.22 9.97
CA GLN A 142 15.91 15.36 11.16
C GLN A 142 15.40 16.12 12.39
N THR A 143 14.26 16.78 12.27
CA THR A 143 13.61 17.55 13.35
C THR A 143 12.15 17.15 13.50
N TRP A 144 11.55 17.44 14.66
CA TRP A 144 10.14 17.11 14.92
C TRP A 144 9.17 17.73 13.90
N PRO A 145 9.27 19.03 13.56
CA PRO A 145 8.45 19.61 12.50
C PRO A 145 8.67 18.93 11.14
N GLY A 146 9.93 18.57 10.81
CA GLY A 146 10.26 17.83 9.59
C GLY A 146 9.58 16.47 9.54
N ALA A 147 9.52 15.74 10.67
CA ALA A 147 8.84 14.47 10.79
C ALA A 147 7.31 14.59 10.63
N VAL A 148 6.70 15.62 11.20
CA VAL A 148 5.25 15.90 11.06
C VAL A 148 4.90 16.23 9.61
N VAL A 149 5.67 17.11 8.96
CA VAL A 149 5.49 17.45 7.55
C VAL A 149 5.67 16.22 6.68
N ALA A 150 6.72 15.43 6.92
CA ALA A 150 6.94 14.21 6.17
C ALA A 150 5.80 13.19 6.36
N ALA A 151 5.29 12.99 7.58
CA ALA A 151 4.17 12.10 7.84
C ALA A 151 2.89 12.54 7.10
N ALA A 152 2.62 13.85 7.08
CA ALA A 152 1.51 14.43 6.34
C ALA A 152 1.66 14.18 4.83
N VAL A 153 2.82 14.53 4.24
CA VAL A 153 3.11 14.34 2.81
C VAL A 153 3.10 12.86 2.42
N LEU A 154 3.64 11.98 3.26
CA LEU A 154 3.61 10.53 3.07
C LEU A 154 2.16 10.03 3.04
N GLY A 155 1.31 10.55 3.93
CA GLY A 155 -0.11 10.18 3.99
C GLY A 155 -0.88 10.67 2.77
N VAL A 156 -0.59 11.87 2.27
CA VAL A 156 -1.14 12.37 1.01
C VAL A 156 -0.68 11.48 -0.16
N GLY A 157 0.62 11.24 -0.31
CA GLY A 157 1.16 10.41 -1.39
C GLY A 157 0.56 9.00 -1.35
N PHE A 158 0.59 8.34 -0.20
CA PHE A 158 0.03 6.99 -0.07
C PHE A 158 -1.49 6.97 -0.24
N GLY A 159 -2.22 7.98 0.23
CA GLY A 159 -3.66 8.10 0.02
C GLY A 159 -4.05 8.25 -1.45
N VAL A 160 -3.32 9.07 -2.23
CA VAL A 160 -3.51 9.15 -3.69
C VAL A 160 -3.28 7.76 -4.31
N PHE A 161 -2.19 7.07 -3.94
CA PHE A 161 -1.91 5.74 -4.46
C PHE A 161 -3.04 4.76 -4.14
N THR A 162 -3.45 4.64 -2.88
CA THR A 162 -4.48 3.71 -2.43
C THR A 162 -5.83 3.96 -3.13
N SER A 163 -6.18 5.22 -3.40
CA SER A 163 -7.43 5.55 -4.09
C SER A 163 -7.52 5.00 -5.51
N VAL A 164 -6.39 4.92 -6.21
CA VAL A 164 -6.32 4.49 -7.61
C VAL A 164 -5.88 3.03 -7.74
N ASP A 165 -5.19 2.48 -6.74
CA ASP A 165 -4.59 1.14 -6.78
C ASP A 165 -5.62 0.01 -6.90
N PHE A 166 -6.70 0.04 -6.11
CA PHE A 166 -7.80 -0.94 -6.25
C PHE A 166 -8.44 -0.90 -7.63
N ALA A 167 -8.62 0.30 -8.15
CA ALA A 167 -9.17 0.52 -9.47
C ALA A 167 -8.18 0.01 -10.55
N LEU A 168 -6.90 0.36 -10.46
CA LEU A 168 -5.85 -0.08 -11.38
C LEU A 168 -5.74 -1.61 -11.43
N MET A 169 -5.79 -2.29 -10.29
CA MET A 169 -5.75 -3.77 -10.24
C MET A 169 -6.98 -4.39 -10.89
N THR A 170 -8.16 -3.81 -10.67
CA THR A 170 -9.41 -4.32 -11.28
C THR A 170 -9.44 -4.12 -12.79
N ASP A 171 -8.84 -3.05 -13.33
CA ASP A 171 -8.73 -2.84 -14.78
C ASP A 171 -7.78 -3.84 -15.47
N VAL A 172 -6.68 -4.22 -14.81
CA VAL A 172 -5.68 -5.16 -15.39
C VAL A 172 -6.03 -6.62 -15.11
N LEU A 173 -7.04 -6.88 -14.28
CA LEU A 173 -7.53 -8.21 -13.98
C LEU A 173 -8.29 -8.75 -15.20
N PRO A 174 -7.86 -9.89 -15.80
CA PRO A 174 -8.59 -10.50 -16.90
C PRO A 174 -9.99 -10.91 -16.44
N THR A 175 -11.00 -10.51 -17.20
CA THR A 175 -12.43 -10.47 -16.85
C THR A 175 -13.11 -11.83 -16.54
N ALA A 176 -12.38 -12.93 -16.32
CA ALA A 176 -12.96 -14.27 -16.45
C ALA A 176 -12.42 -15.41 -15.56
N LEU A 177 -11.69 -15.19 -14.45
CA LEU A 177 -11.21 -16.32 -13.63
C LEU A 177 -11.32 -16.12 -12.12
N ASP A 178 -12.38 -16.70 -11.52
CA ASP A 178 -12.60 -16.94 -10.08
C ASP A 178 -12.32 -15.77 -9.11
N ARG A 179 -13.37 -15.01 -8.76
CA ARG A 179 -13.34 -13.87 -7.80
C ARG A 179 -12.61 -14.14 -6.47
N GLY A 180 -12.57 -15.39 -5.99
CA GLY A 180 -11.84 -15.77 -4.77
C GLY A 180 -10.32 -15.84 -4.95
N LYS A 181 -9.85 -16.19 -6.15
CA LYS A 181 -8.43 -16.24 -6.50
C LYS A 181 -7.85 -14.83 -6.67
N ASP A 182 -8.61 -13.92 -7.27
CA ASP A 182 -8.19 -12.52 -7.43
C ASP A 182 -7.92 -11.87 -6.08
N LEU A 183 -8.82 -12.08 -5.10
CA LEU A 183 -8.64 -11.58 -3.73
C LEU A 183 -7.42 -12.20 -3.03
N GLY A 184 -7.14 -13.49 -3.25
CA GLY A 184 -5.96 -14.16 -2.69
C GLY A 184 -4.64 -13.61 -3.22
N VAL A 185 -4.55 -13.34 -4.52
CA VAL A 185 -3.35 -12.77 -5.17
C VAL A 185 -3.12 -11.34 -4.72
N ILE A 186 -4.19 -10.53 -4.62
CA ILE A 186 -4.15 -9.17 -4.08
C ILE A 186 -3.68 -9.18 -2.61
N ASN A 187 -4.17 -10.11 -1.79
CA ASN A 187 -3.75 -10.18 -0.39
C ASN A 187 -2.28 -10.57 -0.22
N ILE A 188 -1.78 -11.50 -1.03
CA ILE A 188 -0.36 -11.85 -1.04
C ILE A 188 0.48 -10.63 -1.44
N ALA A 189 0.00 -9.82 -2.38
CA ALA A 189 0.63 -8.55 -2.75
C ALA A 189 0.69 -7.54 -1.59
N ASN A 190 -0.26 -7.58 -0.65
CA ASN A 190 -0.27 -6.70 0.53
C ASN A 190 0.61 -7.22 1.67
N SER A 191 0.64 -8.54 1.88
CA SER A 191 1.39 -9.13 2.99
C SER A 191 2.89 -9.26 2.70
N LEU A 192 3.28 -9.52 1.45
CA LEU A 192 4.69 -9.67 1.07
C LEU A 192 5.56 -8.44 1.40
N PRO A 193 5.15 -7.19 1.09
CA PRO A 193 5.91 -6.00 1.45
C PRO A 193 6.17 -5.89 2.95
N GLN A 194 5.20 -6.25 3.78
CA GLN A 194 5.31 -6.14 5.24
C GLN A 194 6.33 -7.14 5.81
N VAL A 195 6.47 -8.31 5.20
CA VAL A 195 7.48 -9.31 5.59
C VAL A 195 8.84 -8.96 5.00
N ALA A 196 8.88 -8.43 3.77
CA ALA A 196 10.12 -8.05 3.10
C ALA A 196 10.75 -6.79 3.70
N ALA A 197 9.95 -5.83 4.20
CA ALA A 197 10.44 -4.57 4.74
C ALA A 197 11.43 -4.76 5.90
N PRO A 198 11.11 -5.50 7.00
CA PRO A 198 12.08 -5.75 8.07
C PRO A 198 13.33 -6.49 7.59
N ALA A 199 13.17 -7.47 6.69
CA ALA A 199 14.28 -8.26 6.18
C ALA A 199 15.29 -7.41 5.38
N LEU A 200 14.80 -6.41 4.63
CA LEU A 200 15.64 -5.45 3.91
C LEU A 200 16.16 -4.34 4.83
N ALA A 201 15.36 -3.89 5.80
CA ALA A 201 15.72 -2.79 6.68
C ALA A 201 16.80 -3.14 7.70
N ALA A 202 16.79 -4.36 8.24
CA ALA A 202 17.78 -4.81 9.22
C ALA A 202 19.24 -4.66 8.73
N PRO A 203 19.64 -5.18 7.54
CA PRO A 203 21.00 -4.95 7.03
C PRO A 203 21.26 -3.48 6.66
N LEU A 204 20.26 -2.77 6.13
CA LEU A 204 20.39 -1.36 5.77
C LEU A 204 20.74 -0.47 6.96
N VAL A 205 20.06 -0.68 8.09
CA VAL A 205 20.28 0.10 9.31
C VAL A 205 21.57 -0.33 10.01
N ASN A 206 21.83 -1.64 10.11
CA ASN A 206 22.94 -2.16 10.91
C ASN A 206 24.31 -2.09 10.19
N GLN A 207 24.34 -2.17 8.85
CA GLN A 207 25.61 -2.34 8.12
C GLN A 207 25.92 -1.20 7.12
N LEU A 208 24.92 -0.46 6.64
CA LEU A 208 25.06 0.38 5.43
C LEU A 208 24.91 1.89 5.66
N GLY A 209 24.71 2.37 6.88
CA GLY A 209 24.70 3.82 7.18
C GLY A 209 23.49 4.33 7.96
N GLY A 210 22.73 3.45 8.59
CA GLY A 210 21.64 3.80 9.52
C GLY A 210 20.40 4.38 8.84
N TYR A 211 19.58 5.08 9.62
CA TYR A 211 18.26 5.57 9.19
C TYR A 211 18.26 6.44 7.92
N ARG A 212 19.31 7.24 7.67
CA ARG A 212 19.40 8.07 6.44
C ARG A 212 19.41 7.22 5.18
N VAL A 213 20.18 6.12 5.19
CA VAL A 213 20.29 5.21 4.04
C VAL A 213 18.99 4.44 3.87
N LEU A 214 18.35 4.01 4.96
CA LEU A 214 17.03 3.38 4.90
C LEU A 214 16.00 4.31 4.22
N TYR A 215 15.94 5.59 4.60
CA TYR A 215 15.00 6.53 3.99
C TYR A 215 15.34 6.87 2.54
N LEU A 216 16.63 6.96 2.18
CA LEU A 216 17.03 7.14 0.78
C LEU A 216 16.70 5.92 -0.08
N VAL A 217 16.87 4.70 0.45
CA VAL A 217 16.45 3.48 -0.23
C VAL A 217 14.93 3.45 -0.37
N ALA A 218 14.19 3.81 0.67
CA ALA A 218 12.72 3.91 0.59
C ALA A 218 12.29 4.96 -0.46
N ALA A 219 12.99 6.09 -0.57
CA ALA A 219 12.76 7.09 -1.62
C ALA A 219 13.02 6.51 -3.02
N GLY A 220 14.15 5.82 -3.20
CA GLY A 220 14.51 5.18 -4.47
C GLY A 220 13.52 4.09 -4.88
N VAL A 221 13.09 3.26 -3.93
CA VAL A 221 12.07 2.21 -4.13
C VAL A 221 10.71 2.83 -4.50
N GLY A 222 10.30 3.91 -3.81
CA GLY A 222 9.07 4.65 -4.13
C GLY A 222 9.11 5.26 -5.52
N LEU A 223 10.21 5.91 -5.91
CA LEU A 223 10.41 6.46 -7.26
C LEU A 223 10.44 5.37 -8.32
N ALA A 224 11.13 4.27 -8.07
CA ALA A 224 11.15 3.13 -8.97
C ALA A 224 9.72 2.63 -9.21
N GLY A 225 8.94 2.42 -8.15
CA GLY A 225 7.52 2.03 -8.24
C GLY A 225 6.70 3.00 -9.09
N ALA A 226 6.88 4.30 -8.89
CA ALA A 226 6.21 5.35 -9.66
C ALA A 226 6.58 5.31 -11.16
N ILE A 227 7.87 5.13 -11.47
CA ILE A 227 8.36 5.05 -12.86
C ILE A 227 7.88 3.76 -13.54
N LEU A 228 7.87 2.65 -12.80
CA LEU A 228 7.42 1.34 -13.27
C LEU A 228 5.96 1.35 -13.71
N VAL A 229 5.11 2.21 -13.13
CA VAL A 229 3.71 2.35 -13.56
C VAL A 229 3.59 2.78 -15.02
N ARG A 230 4.58 3.52 -15.56
CA ARG A 230 4.60 3.93 -16.97
C ARG A 230 4.77 2.75 -17.93
N ARG A 231 5.29 1.61 -17.45
CA ARG A 231 5.46 0.38 -18.26
C ARG A 231 4.16 -0.40 -18.44
N ILE A 232 3.15 -0.16 -17.63
CA ILE A 232 1.82 -0.77 -17.76
C ILE A 232 1.22 -0.26 -19.07
N ARG A 233 0.98 -1.12 -20.07
CA ARG A 233 0.44 -0.68 -21.37
C ARG A 233 -1.09 -0.70 -21.40
N GLY A 234 -1.72 -1.56 -20.61
CA GLY A 234 -3.17 -1.79 -20.60
C GLY A 234 -4.08 -0.71 -19.98
N VAL A 235 -3.56 0.43 -19.51
CA VAL A 235 -4.37 1.46 -18.83
C VAL A 235 -4.09 2.84 -19.45
N ALA A 236 -5.10 3.51 -19.99
CA ALA A 236 -4.95 4.80 -20.71
C ALA A 236 -4.96 6.04 -19.77
#